data_AF-A0A8W8MLI8-F1
#
_entry.id   AF-A0A8W8MLI8-F1
#
_cell.length_a   1.000
_cell.length_b   1.000
_cell.length_c   1.000
_cell.angle_alpha   90.00
_cell.angle_beta   90.00
_cell.angle_gamma   90.00
#
_symmetry.space_group_name_H-M   'P 1'
#
loop_
_entity.id
_entity.type
_entity.pdbx_description
1 polymer ?
#
loop_
_entity_poly.entity_id
_entity_poly.type
_entity_poly.pdbx_seq_one_letter_code
_entity_poly.pdbx_strand_id
1 'polypeptide(L)'
;MIKLILLINIILVLNSTLLYIGFAAKGRCDRELYFNGCCPNTQWDSERDMCVDCPSGYYWINCSKPCHYPYYGSKCGQNCSCEEKNCDHMSGCKSGNSIQRKDCWPPDLEFWNWQNLLIAKWLLE
;
A
#
# COMPACT_ATOMS: atom_id res chain seq x y z
N MET A 1 13.72 -8.08 -50.04
CA MET A 1 14.17 -8.68 -48.76
C MET A 1 14.13 -7.69 -47.60
N ILE A 2 14.73 -6.50 -47.71
CA ILE A 2 14.77 -5.50 -46.62
C ILE A 2 13.37 -5.09 -46.13
N LYS A 3 12.41 -4.85 -47.05
CA LYS A 3 11.02 -4.51 -46.69
C LYS A 3 10.33 -5.60 -45.86
N LEU A 4 10.66 -6.88 -46.09
CA LEU A 4 10.07 -8.00 -45.36
C LEU A 4 10.60 -8.07 -43.92
N ILE A 5 11.90 -7.82 -43.74
CA ILE A 5 12.55 -7.78 -42.42
C ILE A 5 11.98 -6.62 -41.58
N LEU A 6 11.75 -5.46 -42.19
CA LEU A 6 11.15 -4.31 -41.51
C LEU A 6 9.72 -4.60 -41.03
N LEU A 7 8.91 -5.27 -41.85
CA LEU A 7 7.54 -5.65 -41.46
C LEU A 7 7.51 -6.65 -40.30
N ILE A 8 8.40 -7.64 -40.28
CA ILE A 8 8.50 -8.61 -39.18
C ILE A 8 8.86 -7.91 -37.87
N ASN A 9 9.84 -7.01 -37.88
CA ASN A 9 10.25 -6.27 -36.69
C ASN A 9 9.14 -5.37 -36.14
N ILE A 10 8.36 -4.72 -37.01
CA ILE A 10 7.20 -3.92 -36.60
C ILE A 10 6.16 -4.79 -35.88
N ILE A 11 5.86 -5.98 -36.42
CA ILE A 11 4.88 -6.90 -35.82
C ILE A 11 5.35 -7.38 -34.44
N LEU A 12 6.64 -7.67 -34.27
CA LEU A 12 7.21 -8.09 -32.98
C LEU A 12 7.11 -6.98 -31.92
N VAL A 13 7.37 -5.73 -32.30
CA VAL A 13 7.27 -4.56 -31.40
C VAL A 13 5.82 -4.27 -31.01
N LEU A 14 4.87 -4.44 -31.94
CA LEU A 14 3.45 -4.26 -31.65
C LEU A 14 2.91 -5.35 -30.70
N ASN A 15 3.34 -6.61 -30.84
CA ASN A 15 2.92 -7.68 -29.93
C ASN A 15 3.52 -7.55 -28.53
N SER A 16 4.79 -7.14 -28.42
CA SER A 16 5.45 -6.96 -27.12
C SER A 16 4.85 -5.79 -26.33
N THR A 17 4.48 -4.70 -27.01
CA THR A 17 3.80 -3.55 -26.37
C THR A 17 2.38 -3.91 -25.92
N LEU A 18 1.61 -4.66 -26.70
CA LEU A 18 0.27 -5.14 -26.30
C LEU A 18 0.33 -6.08 -25.09
N LEU A 19 1.33 -6.97 -25.02
CA LEU A 19 1.55 -7.83 -23.86
C LEU A 19 1.87 -7.00 -22.61
N TYR A 20 2.66 -5.93 -22.74
CA TYR A 20 3.02 -5.05 -21.62
C TYR A 20 1.82 -4.31 -21.03
N ILE A 21 0.87 -3.87 -21.87
CA ILE A 21 -0.36 -3.20 -21.41
C ILE A 21 -1.29 -4.18 -20.65
N GLY A 22 -1.26 -5.47 -20.99
CA GLY A 22 -2.07 -6.52 -20.34
C GLY A 22 -1.67 -6.88 -18.90
N PHE A 23 -0.42 -6.63 -18.51
CA PHE A 23 0.07 -6.87 -17.14
C PHE A 23 -0.05 -5.66 -16.21
N ALA A 24 -0.36 -4.48 -16.76
CA ALA A 24 -0.38 -3.23 -16.02
C ALA A 24 -1.78 -2.87 -15.51
N ALA A 25 -2.38 -3.73 -14.65
CA ALA A 25 -3.34 -3.34 -13.60
C ALA A 25 -4.01 -4.59 -12.98
N LYS A 26 -3.33 -5.29 -12.08
CA LYS A 26 -4.06 -6.05 -11.05
C LYS A 26 -3.48 -5.78 -9.68
N GLY A 27 -4.07 -4.82 -9.00
CA GLY A 27 -3.82 -4.52 -7.61
C GLY A 27 -5.11 -4.03 -6.96
N ARG A 28 -5.33 -4.47 -5.71
CA ARG A 28 -6.54 -4.33 -4.87
C ARG A 28 -7.62 -5.38 -5.15
N CYS A 29 -7.35 -6.60 -4.63
CA CYS A 29 -8.26 -7.70 -4.36
C CYS A 29 -9.32 -8.00 -5.43
N ASP A 30 -9.12 -9.10 -6.17
CA ASP A 30 -10.11 -9.62 -7.09
C ASP A 30 -11.32 -10.18 -6.32
N ARG A 31 -12.46 -9.52 -6.45
CA ARG A 31 -13.74 -9.96 -5.85
C ARG A 31 -14.14 -11.38 -6.27
N GLU A 32 -13.60 -11.87 -7.39
CA GLU A 32 -13.83 -13.22 -7.93
C GLU A 32 -13.20 -14.36 -7.09
N LEU A 33 -12.22 -14.06 -6.24
CA LEU A 33 -11.59 -15.04 -5.34
C LEU A 33 -12.21 -15.07 -3.94
N TYR A 34 -13.08 -14.10 -3.62
CA TYR A 34 -13.68 -13.98 -2.30
C TYR A 34 -15.18 -14.23 -2.40
N PHE A 35 -15.59 -15.46 -2.11
CA PHE A 35 -16.98 -15.91 -2.09
C PHE A 35 -17.82 -15.03 -1.15
N ASN A 36 -18.51 -14.03 -1.72
CA ASN A 36 -19.45 -13.11 -1.07
C ASN A 36 -18.89 -12.25 0.08
N GLY A 37 -17.69 -11.68 -0.07
CA GLY A 37 -17.12 -10.86 1.01
C GLY A 37 -16.34 -9.62 0.59
N CYS A 38 -16.11 -8.77 1.59
CA CYS A 38 -15.27 -7.59 1.49
C CYS A 38 -13.79 -7.96 1.51
N CYS A 39 -12.95 -7.08 0.96
CA CYS A 39 -11.50 -7.26 0.93
C CYS A 39 -10.93 -7.32 2.37
N PRO A 40 -9.74 -7.91 2.57
CA PRO A 40 -9.03 -7.78 3.83
C PRO A 40 -8.89 -6.30 4.25
N ASN A 41 -9.02 -6.05 5.55
CA ASN A 41 -9.05 -4.72 6.18
C ASN A 41 -10.32 -3.90 5.90
N THR A 42 -11.38 -4.56 5.41
CA THR A 42 -12.71 -3.99 5.26
C THR A 42 -13.79 -4.95 5.77
N GLN A 43 -14.98 -4.42 6.06
CA GLN A 43 -16.16 -5.18 6.46
C GLN A 43 -17.41 -4.68 5.74
N TRP A 44 -18.41 -5.53 5.59
CA TRP A 44 -19.68 -5.15 5.00
C TRP A 44 -20.48 -4.27 5.97
N ASP A 45 -20.89 -3.09 5.51
CA ASP A 45 -21.78 -2.19 6.23
C ASP A 45 -23.17 -2.24 5.58
N SER A 46 -24.15 -2.81 6.28
CA SER A 46 -25.52 -2.96 5.79
C SER A 46 -26.30 -1.65 5.74
N GLU A 47 -25.90 -0.63 6.50
CA GLU A 47 -26.56 0.69 6.47
C GLU A 47 -26.15 1.47 5.21
N ARG A 48 -24.89 1.30 4.80
CA ARG A 48 -24.31 1.99 3.63
C ARG A 48 -24.31 1.16 2.36
N ASP A 49 -24.71 -0.10 2.44
CA ASP A 49 -24.70 -1.08 1.34
C ASP A 49 -23.32 -1.19 0.66
N MET A 50 -22.24 -1.12 1.44
CA MET A 50 -20.87 -1.10 0.92
C MET A 50 -19.83 -1.65 1.89
N CYS A 51 -18.66 -2.02 1.38
CA CYS A 51 -17.52 -2.36 2.20
C CYS A 51 -16.87 -1.10 2.78
N VAL A 52 -16.71 -1.05 4.10
CA VAL A 52 -16.05 0.06 4.82
C VAL A 52 -14.73 -0.40 5.42
N ASP A 53 -13.80 0.53 5.57
CA ASP A 53 -12.53 0.27 6.26
C ASP A 53 -12.77 -0.21 7.70
N CYS A 54 -11.88 -1.09 8.18
CA CYS A 54 -11.94 -1.57 9.55
C CYS A 54 -11.79 -0.45 10.59
N PRO A 55 -12.44 -0.60 11.77
CA PRO A 55 -12.19 0.29 12.89
C PRO A 55 -10.71 0.24 13.31
N SER A 56 -10.26 1.31 13.96
CA SER A 56 -8.90 1.40 14.47
C SER A 56 -8.56 0.19 15.34
N GLY A 57 -7.39 -0.40 15.11
CA GLY A 57 -6.92 -1.55 15.86
C GLY A 57 -7.44 -2.91 15.41
N TYR A 58 -8.14 -2.99 14.27
CA TYR A 58 -8.55 -4.25 13.66
C TYR A 58 -8.11 -4.36 12.21
N TYR A 59 -7.90 -5.59 11.77
CA TYR A 59 -7.48 -5.95 10.42
C TYR A 59 -8.12 -7.28 10.01
N TRP A 60 -7.76 -7.76 8.80
CA TRP A 60 -8.26 -8.99 8.19
C TRP A 60 -9.69 -8.87 7.63
N ILE A 61 -10.26 -9.99 7.20
CA ILE A 61 -11.62 -10.07 6.68
C ILE A 61 -12.62 -9.81 7.80
N ASN A 62 -13.60 -8.95 7.51
CA ASN A 62 -14.64 -8.53 8.44
C ASN A 62 -14.07 -8.00 9.76
N CYS A 63 -12.85 -7.43 9.72
CA CYS A 63 -12.20 -6.84 10.89
C CYS A 63 -12.08 -7.81 12.08
N SER A 64 -11.97 -9.11 11.79
CA SER A 64 -12.03 -10.18 12.79
C SER A 64 -10.77 -10.35 13.64
N LYS A 65 -9.68 -9.67 13.30
CA LYS A 65 -8.40 -9.76 14.01
C LYS A 65 -8.01 -8.40 14.60
N PRO A 66 -7.69 -8.30 15.90
CA PRO A 66 -7.07 -7.09 16.44
C PRO A 66 -5.63 -7.00 15.94
N CYS A 67 -5.09 -5.78 15.82
CA CYS A 67 -3.69 -5.59 15.45
C CYS A 67 -2.75 -6.36 16.40
N HIS A 68 -1.83 -7.13 15.82
CA HIS A 68 -0.80 -7.83 16.59
C HIS A 68 0.23 -6.81 17.06
N TYR A 69 0.67 -6.91 18.31
CA TYR A 69 1.89 -6.24 18.78
C TYR A 69 3.06 -6.38 17.77
N PRO A 70 3.80 -5.31 17.49
CA PRO A 70 3.71 -4.01 18.14
C PRO A 70 2.77 -3.03 17.41
N TYR A 71 1.94 -3.51 16.50
CA TYR A 71 1.11 -2.66 15.66
C TYR A 71 -0.21 -2.26 16.32
N TYR A 72 -0.64 -1.04 16.05
CA TYR A 72 -1.92 -0.50 16.50
C TYR A 72 -2.48 0.53 15.51
N GLY A 73 -3.67 1.05 15.79
CA GLY A 73 -4.24 2.17 15.03
C GLY A 73 -4.94 1.74 13.74
N SER A 74 -5.25 2.71 12.87
CA SER A 74 -5.89 2.45 11.58
C SER A 74 -5.01 1.55 10.71
N LYS A 75 -5.59 0.46 10.18
CA LYS A 75 -4.92 -0.54 9.33
C LYS A 75 -3.63 -1.13 9.95
N CYS A 76 -3.50 -1.07 11.27
CA CYS A 76 -2.29 -1.47 12.00
C CYS A 76 -1.02 -0.74 11.50
N GLY A 77 -1.15 0.52 11.05
CA GLY A 77 -0.04 1.30 10.49
C GLY A 77 0.85 1.98 11.53
N GLN A 78 0.49 1.95 12.81
CA GLN A 78 1.24 2.58 13.91
C GLN A 78 1.95 1.52 14.75
N ASN A 79 2.99 1.90 15.48
CA ASN A 79 3.85 0.97 16.21
C ASN A 79 4.08 1.43 17.67
N CYS A 80 3.84 0.54 18.62
CA CYS A 80 4.02 0.76 20.06
C CYS A 80 5.50 0.82 20.42
N SER A 81 5.86 1.74 21.32
CA SER A 81 7.21 1.85 21.92
C SER A 81 7.22 1.50 23.41
N CYS A 82 6.21 0.76 23.87
CA CYS A 82 6.05 0.29 25.24
C CYS A 82 5.96 -1.24 25.27
N GLU A 83 6.07 -1.83 26.46
CA GLU A 83 5.86 -3.27 26.64
C GLU A 83 4.49 -3.71 26.12
N GLU A 84 4.41 -4.95 25.59
CA GLU A 84 3.19 -5.52 24.99
C GLU A 84 1.95 -5.39 25.90
N LYS A 85 2.12 -5.60 27.21
CA LYS A 85 1.04 -5.46 28.21
C LYS A 85 0.43 -4.05 28.29
N ASN A 86 1.15 -3.04 27.82
CA ASN A 86 0.77 -1.63 27.83
C ASN A 86 0.36 -1.11 26.45
N CYS A 87 0.50 -1.94 25.40
CA CYS A 87 0.14 -1.61 24.03
C CYS A 87 -1.29 -2.07 23.74
N ASP A 88 -2.20 -1.11 23.62
CA ASP A 88 -3.57 -1.31 23.17
C ASP A 88 -3.63 -1.29 21.65
N HIS A 89 -4.28 -2.28 21.03
CA HIS A 89 -4.34 -2.38 19.57
C HIS A 89 -5.11 -1.20 18.93
N MET A 90 -6.02 -0.52 19.64
CA MET A 90 -6.75 0.63 19.10
C MET A 90 -5.97 1.94 19.24
N SER A 91 -5.35 2.14 20.40
CA SER A 91 -4.85 3.44 20.88
C SER A 91 -3.34 3.49 21.17
N GLY A 92 -2.67 2.34 21.16
CA GLY A 92 -1.24 2.23 21.40
C GLY A 92 -0.90 2.23 22.89
N CYS A 93 0.15 2.95 23.28
CA CYS A 93 0.64 2.89 24.65
C CYS A 93 -0.27 3.64 25.64
N LYS A 94 -0.74 2.95 26.69
CA LYS A 94 -1.46 3.58 27.82
C LYS A 94 -0.56 4.65 28.46
N SER A 95 -0.96 5.91 28.41
CA SER A 95 -0.22 7.01 29.06
C SER A 95 -0.29 6.86 30.58
N GLY A 96 0.69 6.14 31.12
CA GLY A 96 0.98 6.05 32.55
C GLY A 96 2.42 6.50 32.77
N ASN A 97 2.59 7.80 32.96
CA ASN A 97 3.82 8.51 33.30
C ASN A 97 4.84 8.79 32.17
N SER A 98 5.14 10.09 32.04
CA SER A 98 6.17 10.78 31.25
C SER A 98 5.95 11.02 29.74
N ILE A 99 5.54 12.27 29.48
CA ILE A 99 5.78 13.10 28.28
C ILE A 99 5.03 12.67 27.02
N GLN A 100 4.02 13.48 26.68
CA GLN A 100 3.51 13.68 25.33
C GLN A 100 4.68 14.07 24.40
N ARG A 101 5.45 13.10 23.91
CA ARG A 101 6.26 13.29 22.70
C ARG A 101 5.33 13.11 21.52
N LYS A 102 4.71 14.22 21.12
CA LYS A 102 4.20 14.39 19.76
C LYS A 102 5.39 14.56 18.81
N ASP A 103 6.13 13.49 18.56
CA ASP A 103 7.09 13.45 17.46
C ASP A 103 6.84 12.08 16.78
N CYS A 104 6.11 11.98 15.68
CA CYS A 104 6.56 12.46 14.38
C CYS A 104 5.67 13.54 13.79
N TRP A 105 6.19 14.77 13.76
CA TRP A 105 5.96 15.71 12.68
C TRP A 105 7.29 15.83 11.91
N PRO A 106 7.38 15.26 10.71
CA PRO A 106 7.97 15.99 9.60
C PRO A 106 6.81 16.59 8.81
N PRO A 107 6.80 17.91 8.55
CA PRO A 107 5.95 18.43 7.51
C PRO A 107 6.39 17.79 6.20
N ASP A 108 5.43 17.53 5.33
CA ASP A 108 5.65 17.13 3.95
C ASP A 108 6.83 17.92 3.36
N LEU A 109 7.87 17.21 2.90
CA LEU A 109 8.78 17.56 1.80
C LEU A 109 9.98 16.61 1.81
N GLU A 110 9.90 15.54 1.01
CA GLU A 110 10.95 15.12 0.07
C GLU A 110 10.47 13.88 -0.70
N PHE A 111 9.61 14.14 -1.69
CA PHE A 111 9.32 13.21 -2.78
C PHE A 111 10.08 13.71 -4.01
N TRP A 112 11.05 12.91 -4.47
CA TRP A 112 11.88 12.99 -5.70
C TRP A 112 13.09 13.92 -5.73
N ASN A 113 14.30 13.33 -5.73
CA ASN A 113 15.22 13.62 -6.82
C ASN A 113 16.16 12.46 -7.18
N TRP A 114 15.62 11.43 -7.85
CA TRP A 114 16.42 10.47 -8.62
C TRP A 114 16.71 10.95 -10.06
N GLN A 115 16.33 12.18 -10.43
CA GLN A 115 16.65 12.77 -11.74
C GLN A 115 18.05 13.42 -11.79
N ASN A 116 18.71 13.63 -10.65
CA ASN A 116 20.02 14.28 -10.59
C ASN A 116 21.23 13.37 -10.89
N LEU A 117 21.05 12.04 -11.04
CA LEU A 117 22.15 11.14 -11.44
C LEU A 117 22.31 11.02 -12.96
N LEU A 118 21.32 11.48 -13.74
CA LEU A 118 21.41 11.50 -15.20
C LEU A 118 21.95 12.82 -15.76
N ILE A 119 21.89 13.92 -15.00
CA ILE A 119 22.48 15.21 -15.40
C ILE A 119 24.00 15.21 -15.14
N ALA A 120 24.48 14.51 -14.10
CA ALA A 120 25.90 14.42 -13.78
C ALA A 120 26.75 13.67 -14.81
N LYS A 121 26.13 12.92 -15.75
CA LYS A 121 26.84 12.23 -16.83
C LYS A 121 26.95 13.03 -18.13
N TRP A 122 26.28 14.18 -18.24
CA TRP A 122 26.31 15.07 -19.41
C TRP A 122 27.24 16.29 -19.26
N LEU A 123 27.98 16.40 -18.14
CA LEU A 123 28.92 17.50 -17.88
C LEU A 123 30.39 17.06 -17.78
N LEU A 124 30.70 15.82 -18.19
CA LEU A 124 32.06 15.28 -18.26
C LEU A 124 32.38 14.61 -19.62
N GLU A 125 31.63 14.94 -20.67
CA GLU A 125 31.99 14.70 -22.08
C GLU A 125 31.88 16.02 -22.87
#